data_AF-A0A1I2DGL3-F1
#
_entry.id   AF-A0A1I2DGL3-F1
#
_cell.length_a   1.000
_cell.length_b   1.000
_cell.length_c   1.000
_cell.angle_alpha   90.00
_cell.angle_beta   90.00
_cell.angle_gamma   90.00
#
_symmetry.space_group_name_H-M   'P 1'
#
loop_
_entity.id
_entity.type
_entity.pdbx_description
1 polymer ?
#
loop_
_entity_poly.entity_id
_entity_poly.type
_entity_poly.pdbx_seq_one_letter_code
_entity_poly.pdbx_strand_id
1 'polypeptide(L)'
;MSDVAKQMILCPHCHRTAYFNIWNSINTKTHPETYGQVRNLSLFRFCCPYCGQTSTINYSFLYHQMENGLMIYYIPEDEEVNNTRKLLENVSAGTSQDDKSDSGSDTEADDRLLENALARYRYRIVRTHEEFLEKLAIFDSGLDDRIVELAKVIVGSEAERQLSESGFRIKNAFFIVNKETRERKLVFQDKNSGQTASVSFDQYVANVYNQIIDRYSDVLEGPRKKDSIIDRNWAIDILKSEKTTQGPLNPSSSL
;
A
#
# COMPACT_ATOMS: atom_id res chain seq x y z
N MET A 1 17.35 8.04 -5.27
CA MET A 1 18.56 7.65 -4.51
C MET A 1 18.10 7.32 -3.11
N SER A 2 18.69 6.33 -2.43
CA SER A 2 18.39 6.11 -1.01
C SER A 2 19.07 7.19 -0.16
N ASP A 3 18.40 7.60 0.93
CA ASP A 3 18.92 8.57 1.90
C ASP A 3 18.85 7.95 3.31
N VAL A 4 19.98 7.96 4.01
CA VAL A 4 20.15 7.27 5.29
C VAL A 4 20.92 8.14 6.29
N ALA A 5 20.35 8.31 7.47
CA ALA A 5 20.95 9.03 8.58
C ALA A 5 21.20 8.08 9.76
N LYS A 6 22.38 8.22 10.40
CA LYS A 6 22.64 7.52 11.67
C LYS A 6 22.05 8.32 12.82
N GLN A 7 21.24 7.67 13.64
CA GLN A 7 20.66 8.26 14.85
C GLN A 7 20.92 7.37 16.06
N MET A 8 20.97 7.98 17.25
CA MET A 8 21.06 7.23 18.51
C MET A 8 19.66 6.86 18.99
N ILE A 9 19.42 5.58 19.21
CA ILE A 9 18.16 5.04 19.73
C ILE A 9 18.38 4.56 21.16
N LEU A 10 17.47 4.95 22.06
CA LEU A 10 17.43 4.47 23.43
C LEU A 10 16.83 3.06 23.47
N CYS A 11 17.58 2.08 24.00
CA CYS A 11 17.04 0.73 24.19
C CYS A 11 15.97 0.74 25.30
N PRO A 12 14.74 0.25 25.05
CA PRO A 12 13.66 0.25 26.05
C PRO A 12 13.89 -0.74 27.19
N HIS A 13 14.87 -1.64 27.07
CA HIS A 13 15.16 -2.66 28.08
C HIS A 13 16.34 -2.27 29.00
N CYS A 14 17.48 -1.89 28.42
CA CYS A 14 18.69 -1.57 29.20
C CYS A 14 18.98 -0.08 29.31
N HIS A 15 18.18 0.78 28.66
CA HIS A 15 18.31 2.24 28.65
C HIS A 15 19.67 2.78 28.17
N ARG A 16 20.48 1.94 27.50
CA ARG A 16 21.68 2.39 26.78
C ARG A 16 21.31 2.82 25.37
N THR A 17 22.01 3.84 24.88
CA THR A 17 21.86 4.33 23.52
C THR A 17 22.81 3.60 22.57
N ALA A 18 22.33 3.29 21.37
CA ALA A 18 23.15 2.74 20.30
C ALA A 18 22.74 3.33 18.95
N TYR A 19 23.66 3.32 17.98
CA TYR A 19 23.39 3.81 16.65
C TYR A 19 22.44 2.89 15.88
N PHE A 20 21.54 3.50 15.10
CA PHE A 20 20.65 2.84 14.16
C PHE A 20 20.57 3.67 12.87
N ASN A 21 20.32 3.01 11.74
CA ASN A 21 20.18 3.67 10.45
C ASN A 21 18.71 3.99 10.20
N ILE A 22 18.39 5.28 10.10
CA ILE A 22 17.07 5.80 9.72
C ILE A 22 17.09 6.10 8.22
N TRP A 23 16.22 5.45 7.47
CA TRP A 23 16.14 5.57 6.02
C TRP A 23 15.03 6.55 5.63
N ASN A 24 15.38 7.79 5.26
CA ASN A 24 14.38 8.76 4.79
C ASN A 24 13.81 8.33 3.42
N SER A 25 14.63 7.69 2.59
CA SER A 25 14.19 7.06 1.35
C SER A 25 14.93 5.76 1.06
N ILE A 26 14.21 4.79 0.51
CA ILE A 26 14.71 3.46 0.19
C ILE A 26 14.44 3.20 -1.29
N ASN A 27 15.50 3.05 -2.08
CA ASN A 27 15.39 2.66 -3.48
C ASN A 27 16.14 1.34 -3.71
N THR A 28 15.39 0.26 -3.95
CA THR A 28 15.91 -1.10 -4.09
C THR A 28 16.73 -1.32 -5.37
N LYS A 29 16.65 -0.41 -6.35
CA LYS A 29 17.51 -0.46 -7.53
C LYS A 29 18.92 0.04 -7.20
N THR A 30 19.00 1.10 -6.40
CA THR A 30 20.30 1.67 -5.97
C THR A 30 20.94 0.91 -4.81
N HIS A 31 20.13 0.21 -4.00
CA HIS A 31 20.57 -0.57 -2.84
C HIS A 31 19.88 -1.95 -2.84
N PRO A 32 20.27 -2.88 -3.74
CA PRO A 32 19.58 -4.17 -3.92
C PRO A 32 19.51 -5.04 -2.67
N GLU A 33 20.48 -4.94 -1.77
CA GLU A 33 20.51 -5.63 -0.49
C GLU A 33 19.31 -5.28 0.41
N THR A 34 18.76 -4.07 0.26
CA THR A 34 17.59 -3.63 1.04
C THR A 34 16.30 -4.31 0.60
N TYR A 35 16.23 -4.85 -0.62
CA TYR A 35 15.00 -5.45 -1.17
C TYR A 35 14.42 -6.54 -0.27
N GLY A 36 15.27 -7.47 0.17
CA GLY A 36 14.88 -8.53 1.10
C GLY A 36 14.66 -8.03 2.52
N GLN A 37 15.46 -7.04 2.96
CA GLN A 37 15.41 -6.49 4.31
C GLN A 37 14.13 -5.70 4.60
N VAL A 38 13.61 -5.00 3.59
CA VAL A 38 12.30 -4.32 3.63
C VAL A 38 11.19 -5.35 3.77
N ARG A 39 11.19 -6.40 2.93
CA ARG A 39 10.14 -7.45 2.88
C ARG A 39 10.11 -8.40 4.08
N ASN A 40 11.16 -8.41 4.88
CA ASN A 40 11.23 -9.18 6.13
C ASN A 40 11.33 -8.29 7.38
N LEU A 41 11.20 -6.97 7.20
CA LEU A 41 11.29 -5.93 8.23
C LEU A 41 12.62 -5.86 8.99
N SER A 42 13.66 -6.58 8.55
CA SER A 42 14.98 -6.53 9.20
C SER A 42 15.66 -5.17 9.03
N LEU A 43 15.33 -4.42 7.97
CA LEU A 43 15.85 -3.06 7.77
C LEU A 43 15.42 -2.10 8.90
N PHE A 44 14.23 -2.33 9.44
CA PHE A 44 13.60 -1.50 10.48
C PHE A 44 13.83 -2.06 11.89
N ARG A 45 14.58 -3.17 12.02
CA ARG A 45 14.80 -3.85 13.30
C ARG A 45 16.06 -3.33 13.98
N PHE A 46 15.88 -2.65 15.10
CA PHE A 46 16.96 -2.35 16.02
C PHE A 46 17.28 -3.59 16.88
N CYS A 47 18.56 -3.92 16.99
CA CYS A 47 19.07 -4.92 17.93
C CYS A 47 20.07 -4.23 18.86
N CYS A 48 19.76 -4.16 20.16
CA CYS A 48 20.62 -3.51 21.13
C CYS A 48 21.94 -4.28 21.29
N PRO A 49 23.11 -3.68 21.00
CA PRO A 49 24.39 -4.38 21.04
C PRO A 49 24.81 -4.76 22.46
N TYR A 50 24.16 -4.21 23.48
CA TYR A 50 24.54 -4.42 24.87
C TYR A 50 23.68 -5.41 25.65
N CYS A 51 22.47 -5.71 25.18
CA CYS A 51 21.57 -6.66 25.87
C CYS A 51 20.80 -7.58 24.94
N GLY A 52 20.97 -7.45 23.61
CA GLY A 52 20.31 -8.29 22.61
C GLY A 52 18.82 -8.02 22.42
N GLN A 53 18.23 -7.08 23.16
CA GLN A 53 16.82 -6.72 22.97
C GLN A 53 16.59 -6.21 21.55
N THR A 54 15.56 -6.74 20.90
CA THR A 54 15.14 -6.29 19.58
C THR A 54 13.88 -5.44 19.66
N SER A 55 13.74 -4.48 18.74
CA SER A 55 12.56 -3.64 18.59
C SER A 55 12.45 -3.19 17.13
N THR A 56 11.24 -3.11 16.59
CA THR A 56 11.01 -2.47 15.30
C THR A 56 10.93 -0.97 15.53
N ILE A 57 11.72 -0.19 14.80
CA ILE A 57 11.67 1.28 14.86
C ILE A 57 10.66 1.75 13.82
N ASN A 58 9.66 2.50 14.27
CA ASN A 58 8.58 3.01 13.45
C ASN A 58 8.83 4.48 13.12
N TYR A 59 9.13 4.80 11.87
CA TYR A 59 9.44 6.15 11.39
C TYR A 59 8.98 6.33 9.95
N SER A 60 8.75 7.58 9.53
CA SER A 60 8.30 7.89 8.17
C SER A 60 9.42 7.69 7.14
N PHE A 61 9.10 7.09 5.99
CA PHE A 61 10.04 6.92 4.89
C PHE A 61 9.36 6.82 3.52
N LEU A 62 10.10 7.16 2.46
CA LEU A 62 9.69 6.95 1.07
C LEU A 62 10.32 5.67 0.50
N TYR A 63 9.51 4.66 0.20
CA TYR A 63 9.94 3.50 -0.58
C TYR A 63 9.72 3.74 -2.07
N HIS A 64 10.76 3.53 -2.88
CA HIS A 64 10.75 3.76 -4.32
C HIS A 64 11.18 2.51 -5.07
N GLN A 65 10.23 1.88 -5.78
CA GLN A 65 10.48 0.74 -6.65
C GLN A 65 10.27 1.15 -8.11
N MET A 66 11.39 1.43 -8.78
CA MET A 66 11.40 2.04 -10.11
C MET A 66 10.80 1.13 -11.17
N GLU A 67 11.08 -0.17 -11.08
CA GLU A 67 10.68 -1.20 -12.04
C GLU A 67 9.15 -1.32 -12.15
N ASN A 68 8.44 -1.04 -11.06
CA ASN A 68 6.99 -1.12 -10.99
C ASN A 68 6.32 0.27 -11.07
N GLY A 69 7.10 1.35 -11.25
CA GLY A 69 6.58 2.71 -11.20
C GLY A 69 5.88 3.00 -9.87
N LEU A 70 6.43 2.54 -8.74
CA LEU A 70 5.78 2.58 -7.43
C LEU A 70 6.54 3.46 -6.44
N MET A 71 5.82 4.35 -5.77
CA MET A 71 6.27 5.10 -4.61
C MET A 71 5.30 4.89 -3.44
N ILE A 72 5.81 4.43 -2.30
CA ILE A 72 5.02 4.26 -1.07
C ILE A 72 5.59 5.15 0.01
N TYR A 73 4.79 6.09 0.50
CA TYR A 73 5.04 6.84 1.71
C TYR A 73 4.54 6.03 2.90
N TYR A 74 5.47 5.55 3.72
CA TYR A 74 5.15 4.99 5.02
C TYR A 74 5.07 6.14 6.02
N ILE A 75 3.91 6.34 6.64
CA ILE A 75 3.64 7.47 7.53
C ILE A 75 2.82 6.98 8.73
N PRO A 76 3.46 6.68 9.87
CA PRO A 76 2.73 6.19 11.05
C PRO A 76 1.86 7.27 11.70
N GLU A 77 2.28 8.54 11.65
CA GLU A 77 1.63 9.66 12.34
C GLU A 77 0.55 10.36 11.49
N ASP A 78 -0.63 10.60 12.08
CA ASP A 78 -1.81 11.15 11.38
C ASP A 78 -1.58 12.55 10.75
N GLU A 79 -0.83 13.41 11.42
CA GLU A 79 -0.58 14.78 10.96
C GLU A 79 0.18 14.81 9.63
N GLU A 80 1.17 13.93 9.49
CA GLU A 80 2.02 13.83 8.29
C GLU A 80 1.26 13.26 7.08
N VAL A 81 0.26 12.40 7.30
CA VAL A 81 -0.57 11.82 6.23
C VAL A 81 -1.30 12.93 5.47
N ASN A 82 -1.88 13.89 6.18
CA ASN A 82 -2.66 14.96 5.55
C ASN A 82 -1.79 15.89 4.70
N ASN A 83 -0.58 16.20 5.18
CA ASN A 83 0.37 17.04 4.45
C ASN A 83 0.87 16.33 3.20
N THR A 84 1.24 15.04 3.33
CA THR A 84 1.72 14.24 2.19
C THR A 84 0.63 14.06 1.14
N ARG A 85 -0.61 13.80 1.55
CA ARG A 85 -1.74 13.66 0.62
C ARG A 85 -1.96 14.94 -0.21
N LYS A 86 -1.95 16.12 0.42
CA LYS A 86 -2.04 17.41 -0.29
C LYS A 86 -0.88 17.61 -1.27
N LEU A 87 0.34 17.24 -0.87
CA LEU A 87 1.51 17.30 -1.76
C LEU A 87 1.29 16.43 -3.00
N LEU A 88 0.81 15.20 -2.83
CA LEU A 88 0.56 14.27 -3.94
C LEU A 88 -0.60 14.70 -4.85
N GLU A 89 -1.64 15.33 -4.28
CA GLU A 89 -2.72 15.96 -5.04
C GLU A 89 -2.17 17.06 -5.96
N ASN A 90 -1.29 17.93 -5.45
CA ASN A 90 -0.65 19.00 -6.23
C ASN A 90 0.26 18.47 -7.34
N VAL A 91 1.07 17.44 -7.04
CA VAL A 91 1.92 16.75 -8.04
C VAL A 91 1.04 16.14 -9.16
N SER A 92 -0.14 15.67 -8.81
CA SER A 92 -1.08 15.07 -9.77
C SER A 92 -1.85 16.10 -10.59
N ALA A 93 -2.05 17.30 -10.07
CA ALA A 93 -2.78 18.39 -10.71
C ALA A 93 -1.93 19.22 -11.70
N GLY A 94 -0.61 19.04 -11.72
CA GLY A 94 0.29 19.80 -12.59
C GLY A 94 0.34 21.30 -12.26
N THR A 95 -0.12 21.69 -11.06
CA THR A 95 -0.10 23.08 -10.61
C THR A 95 1.21 23.34 -9.90
N SER A 96 2.25 23.61 -10.68
CA SER A 96 3.36 24.42 -10.22
C SER A 96 2.79 25.81 -9.93
N GLN A 97 2.73 26.18 -8.66
CA GLN A 97 2.29 27.50 -8.25
C GLN A 97 3.25 28.53 -8.86
N ASP A 98 2.68 29.46 -9.62
CA ASP A 98 3.36 30.52 -10.36
C ASP A 98 4.27 31.38 -9.46
N ASP A 99 5.51 30.97 -9.25
CA ASP A 99 6.60 31.93 -9.07
C ASP A 99 7.18 32.22 -10.46
N LYS A 100 6.62 33.27 -11.08
CA LYS A 100 7.15 33.88 -12.29
C LYS A 100 8.58 34.38 -12.03
N SER A 101 9.59 33.54 -12.25
CA SER A 101 10.90 34.01 -12.67
C SER A 101 11.00 33.90 -14.18
N ASP A 102 10.85 35.05 -14.82
CA ASP A 102 11.15 35.34 -16.22
C ASP A 102 12.62 35.04 -16.51
N SER A 103 12.90 33.80 -16.89
CA SER A 103 14.19 33.41 -17.45
C SER A 103 14.00 32.23 -18.38
N GLY A 104 13.86 32.53 -19.67
CA GLY A 104 13.88 31.52 -20.72
C GLY A 104 15.24 30.80 -20.74
N SER A 105 15.22 29.51 -20.44
CA SER A 105 16.30 28.56 -20.71
C SER A 105 15.79 27.12 -20.57
N ASP A 106 16.59 26.15 -21.01
CA ASP A 106 16.35 24.70 -21.10
C ASP A 106 15.74 23.99 -19.86
N THR A 107 15.60 24.69 -18.73
CA THR A 107 14.97 24.26 -17.48
C THR A 107 13.50 23.87 -17.61
N GLU A 108 12.70 24.56 -18.44
CA GLU A 108 11.27 24.22 -18.59
C GLU A 108 11.06 22.86 -19.28
N ALA A 109 11.99 22.46 -20.16
CA ALA A 109 11.92 21.17 -20.83
C ALA A 109 12.29 20.03 -19.88
N ASP A 110 13.32 20.22 -19.06
CA ASP A 110 13.75 19.27 -18.04
C ASP A 110 12.70 19.11 -16.93
N ASP A 111 12.07 20.21 -16.49
CA ASP A 111 11.00 20.17 -15.49
C ASP A 111 9.76 19.42 -16.01
N ARG A 112 9.36 19.65 -17.26
CA ARG A 112 8.27 18.88 -17.90
C ARG A 112 8.62 17.42 -18.11
N LEU A 113 9.88 17.10 -18.40
CA LEU A 113 10.34 15.71 -18.52
C LEU A 113 10.29 15.01 -17.15
N LEU A 114 10.67 15.71 -16.09
CA LEU A 114 10.58 15.22 -14.71
C LEU A 114 9.12 15.03 -14.27
N GLU A 115 8.25 16.01 -14.50
CA GLU A 115 6.80 15.91 -14.24
C GLU A 115 6.18 14.72 -14.96
N ASN A 116 6.49 14.53 -16.25
CA ASN A 116 6.00 13.40 -17.02
C ASN A 116 6.55 12.06 -16.49
N ALA A 117 7.79 12.02 -16.04
CA ALA A 117 8.38 10.84 -15.42
C ALA A 117 7.69 10.50 -14.10
N LEU A 118 7.39 11.50 -13.26
CA LEU A 118 6.71 11.35 -11.96
C LEU A 118 5.22 11.02 -12.13
N ALA A 119 4.56 11.57 -13.15
CA ALA A 119 3.14 11.32 -13.44
C ALA A 119 2.84 9.83 -13.75
N ARG A 120 3.86 9.06 -14.18
CA ARG A 120 3.78 7.61 -14.42
C ARG A 120 3.83 6.78 -13.14
N TYR A 121 4.25 7.36 -12.02
CA TYR A 121 4.31 6.64 -10.77
C TYR A 121 2.93 6.53 -10.11
N ARG A 122 2.70 5.37 -9.50
CA ARG A 122 1.64 5.16 -8.51
C ARG A 122 2.18 5.56 -7.16
N TYR A 123 1.49 6.49 -6.53
CA TYR A 123 1.78 6.95 -5.18
C TYR A 123 0.84 6.28 -4.19
N ARG A 124 1.38 5.77 -3.09
CA ARG A 124 0.59 5.19 -2.00
C ARG A 124 1.03 5.78 -0.66
N ILE A 125 0.07 5.95 0.24
CA ILE A 125 0.32 6.24 1.65
C ILE A 125 -0.14 5.02 2.44
N VAL A 126 0.73 4.51 3.31
CA VAL A 126 0.45 3.42 4.25
C VAL A 126 0.91 3.85 5.63
N ARG A 127 0.30 3.29 6.68
CA ARG A 127 0.53 3.72 8.06
C ARG A 127 1.16 2.65 8.93
N THR A 128 1.06 1.40 8.49
CA THR A 128 1.51 0.24 9.23
C THR A 128 2.41 -0.64 8.38
N HIS A 129 3.28 -1.41 9.04
CA HIS A 129 4.18 -2.32 8.33
C HIS A 129 3.38 -3.43 7.62
N GLU A 130 2.24 -3.81 8.17
CA GLU A 130 1.30 -4.76 7.60
C GLU A 130 0.76 -4.27 6.26
N GLU A 131 0.22 -3.04 6.20
CA GLU A 131 -0.25 -2.42 4.94
C GLU A 131 0.90 -2.27 3.94
N PHE A 132 2.07 -1.84 4.40
CA PHE A 132 3.24 -1.70 3.56
C PHE A 132 3.66 -3.03 2.92
N LEU A 133 3.79 -4.09 3.72
CA LEU A 133 4.13 -5.43 3.24
C LEU A 133 3.06 -6.00 2.31
N GLU A 134 1.77 -5.76 2.60
CA GLU A 134 0.67 -6.17 1.73
C GLU A 134 0.79 -5.50 0.35
N LYS A 135 1.02 -4.17 0.30
CA LYS A 135 1.21 -3.48 -0.98
C LYS A 135 2.39 -4.07 -1.75
N LEU A 136 3.54 -4.29 -1.10
CA LEU A 136 4.69 -4.93 -1.75
C LEU A 136 4.33 -6.32 -2.29
N ALA A 137 3.61 -7.14 -1.52
CA ALA A 137 3.21 -8.48 -1.95
C ALA A 137 2.25 -8.46 -3.15
N ILE A 138 1.33 -7.50 -3.21
CA ILE A 138 0.42 -7.28 -4.34
C ILE A 138 1.23 -6.92 -5.59
N PHE A 139 2.10 -5.91 -5.49
CA PHE A 139 2.90 -5.45 -6.63
C PHE A 139 3.91 -6.50 -7.10
N ASP A 140 4.54 -7.24 -6.19
CA ASP A 140 5.42 -8.37 -6.51
C ASP A 140 4.65 -9.54 -7.17
N SER A 141 3.33 -9.60 -6.99
CA SER A 141 2.45 -10.56 -7.67
C SER A 141 1.94 -10.04 -9.03
N GLY A 142 2.33 -8.83 -9.45
CA GLY A 142 1.86 -8.21 -10.69
C GLY A 142 0.39 -7.79 -10.67
N LEU A 143 -0.19 -7.63 -9.49
CA LEU A 143 -1.60 -7.26 -9.31
C LEU A 143 -1.77 -5.74 -9.10
N ASP A 144 -2.97 -5.23 -9.37
CA ASP A 144 -3.38 -3.86 -9.09
C ASP A 144 -3.99 -3.79 -7.68
N ASP A 145 -3.37 -3.01 -6.79
CA ASP A 145 -3.78 -2.91 -5.39
C ASP A 145 -5.19 -2.35 -5.19
N ARG A 146 -5.66 -1.52 -6.13
CA ARG A 146 -7.02 -0.98 -6.14
C ARG A 146 -8.04 -2.10 -6.34
N ILE A 147 -7.74 -3.01 -7.26
CA ILE A 147 -8.61 -4.13 -7.62
C ILE A 147 -8.60 -5.18 -6.51
N VAL A 148 -7.42 -5.46 -5.92
CA VAL A 148 -7.32 -6.34 -4.75
C VAL A 148 -8.12 -5.80 -3.58
N GLU A 149 -8.08 -4.49 -3.30
CA GLU A 149 -8.85 -3.88 -2.21
C GLU A 149 -10.37 -3.99 -2.43
N LEU A 150 -10.84 -3.74 -3.66
CA LEU A 150 -12.25 -3.97 -4.03
C LEU A 150 -12.64 -5.46 -3.89
N ALA A 151 -11.77 -6.37 -4.32
CA ALA A 151 -11.98 -7.81 -4.20
C ALA A 151 -12.07 -8.26 -2.74
N LYS A 152 -11.23 -7.71 -1.85
CA LYS A 152 -11.31 -7.97 -0.40
C LYS A 152 -12.68 -7.60 0.16
N VAL A 153 -13.26 -6.47 -0.26
CA VAL A 153 -14.60 -6.07 0.21
C VAL A 153 -15.70 -6.98 -0.35
N ILE A 154 -15.63 -7.34 -1.64
CA ILE A 154 -16.64 -8.19 -2.29
C ILE A 154 -16.61 -9.62 -1.72
N VAL A 155 -15.43 -10.26 -1.72
CA VAL A 155 -15.24 -11.62 -1.19
C VAL A 155 -15.46 -11.65 0.32
N GLY A 156 -15.03 -10.61 1.04
CA GLY A 156 -15.29 -10.50 2.48
C GLY A 156 -16.78 -10.44 2.81
N SER A 157 -17.56 -9.69 2.02
CA SER A 157 -19.02 -9.61 2.18
C SER A 157 -19.71 -10.96 1.94
N GLU A 158 -19.19 -11.77 1.01
CA GLU A 158 -19.63 -13.16 0.80
C GLU A 158 -19.30 -14.04 2.02
N ALA A 159 -18.06 -13.97 2.52
CA ALA A 159 -17.64 -14.73 3.69
C ALA A 159 -18.46 -14.40 4.95
N GLU A 160 -18.75 -13.11 5.21
CA GLU A 160 -19.61 -12.70 6.34
C GLU A 160 -21.04 -13.24 6.24
N ARG A 161 -21.58 -13.35 5.03
CA ARG A 161 -22.91 -13.91 4.81
C ARG A 161 -22.92 -15.42 5.01
N GLN A 162 -21.92 -16.13 4.51
CA GLN A 162 -21.81 -17.58 4.70
C GLN A 162 -21.58 -17.96 6.16
N LEU A 163 -20.83 -17.14 6.90
CA LEU A 163 -20.49 -17.35 8.30
C LEU A 163 -21.38 -16.54 9.26
N SER A 164 -22.57 -16.11 8.81
CA SER A 164 -23.43 -15.27 9.64
C SER A 164 -23.96 -16.00 10.87
N GLU A 165 -24.17 -17.31 10.77
CA GLU A 165 -24.66 -18.16 11.87
C GLU A 165 -23.64 -18.31 13.00
N SER A 166 -22.34 -18.26 12.69
CA SER A 166 -21.28 -18.25 13.70
C SER A 166 -21.02 -16.86 14.29
N GLY A 167 -21.75 -15.84 13.83
CA GLY A 167 -21.57 -14.46 14.27
C GLY A 167 -20.31 -13.78 13.71
N PHE A 168 -19.71 -14.34 12.66
CA PHE A 168 -18.48 -13.81 12.05
C PHE A 168 -18.68 -12.38 11.50
N ARG A 169 -17.79 -11.47 11.87
CA ARG A 169 -17.78 -10.08 11.41
C ARG A 169 -16.36 -9.63 11.12
N ILE A 170 -16.09 -9.18 9.91
CA ILE A 170 -14.77 -8.79 9.46
C ILE A 170 -14.36 -7.49 10.17
N LYS A 171 -13.23 -7.55 10.88
CA LYS A 171 -12.50 -6.39 11.38
C LYS A 171 -11.46 -5.92 10.37
N ASN A 172 -10.63 -6.85 9.89
CA ASN A 172 -9.51 -6.59 8.98
C ASN A 172 -9.49 -7.61 7.84
N ALA A 173 -8.97 -7.21 6.68
CA ALA A 173 -8.80 -8.07 5.51
C ALA A 173 -7.41 -7.85 4.89
N PHE A 174 -6.70 -8.93 4.59
CA PHE A 174 -5.32 -8.91 4.10
C PHE A 174 -5.15 -9.79 2.88
N PHE A 175 -4.34 -9.37 1.93
CA PHE A 175 -3.75 -10.20 0.89
C PHE A 175 -2.39 -10.72 1.36
N ILE A 176 -2.23 -12.04 1.38
CA ILE A 176 -0.99 -12.69 1.78
C ILE A 176 -0.47 -13.61 0.68
N VAL A 177 0.86 -13.73 0.61
CA VAL A 177 1.54 -14.68 -0.27
C VAL A 177 2.41 -15.58 0.59
N ASN A 178 2.19 -16.89 0.49
CA ASN A 178 3.07 -17.88 1.10
C ASN A 178 4.43 -17.82 0.37
N LYS A 179 5.51 -17.57 1.12
CA LYS A 179 6.85 -17.40 0.55
C LYS A 179 7.41 -18.69 -0.07
N GLU A 180 7.01 -19.85 0.42
CA GLU A 180 7.49 -21.16 -0.04
C GLU A 180 6.65 -21.68 -1.20
N THR A 181 5.32 -21.72 -1.04
CA THR A 181 4.42 -22.30 -2.05
C THR A 181 3.98 -21.32 -3.12
N ARG A 182 4.24 -20.01 -2.93
CA ARG A 182 3.73 -18.91 -3.75
C ARG A 182 2.19 -18.82 -3.77
N GLU A 183 1.51 -19.58 -2.91
CA GLU A 183 0.05 -19.53 -2.78
C GLU A 183 -0.38 -18.16 -2.26
N ARG A 184 -1.37 -17.58 -2.95
CA ARG A 184 -1.95 -16.27 -2.61
C ARG A 184 -3.28 -16.50 -1.90
N LYS A 185 -3.59 -15.73 -0.86
CA LYS A 185 -4.86 -15.82 -0.13
C LYS A 185 -5.39 -14.45 0.26
N LEU A 186 -6.71 -14.34 0.37
CA LEU A 186 -7.38 -13.30 1.13
C LEU A 186 -7.68 -13.83 2.53
N VAL A 187 -7.23 -13.12 3.56
CA VAL A 187 -7.41 -13.49 4.96
C VAL A 187 -8.28 -12.45 5.64
N PHE A 188 -9.31 -12.90 6.33
CA PHE A 188 -10.32 -12.08 6.99
C PHE A 188 -10.28 -12.35 8.49
N GLN A 189 -9.99 -11.32 9.28
CA GLN A 189 -9.94 -11.42 10.74
C GLN A 189 -11.30 -11.09 11.34
N ASP A 190 -11.80 -11.99 12.19
CA ASP A 190 -13.05 -11.80 12.93
C ASP A 190 -12.88 -10.76 14.05
N LYS A 191 -13.88 -9.89 14.19
CA LYS A 191 -13.95 -8.84 15.20
C LYS A 191 -14.15 -9.42 16.60
N ASN A 192 -14.89 -10.52 16.72
CA ASN A 192 -15.39 -11.02 17.99
C ASN A 192 -14.41 -12.02 18.64
N SER A 193 -13.83 -12.92 17.84
CA SER A 193 -12.98 -14.01 18.31
C SER A 193 -11.49 -13.83 18.03
N GLY A 194 -11.13 -12.90 17.13
CA GLY A 194 -9.76 -12.78 16.62
C GLY A 194 -9.31 -13.92 15.70
N GLN A 195 -10.18 -14.92 15.45
CA GLN A 195 -9.93 -15.99 14.48
C GLN A 195 -9.86 -15.42 13.06
N THR A 196 -9.32 -16.22 12.14
CA THR A 196 -9.22 -15.84 10.73
C THR A 196 -9.92 -16.84 9.83
N ALA A 197 -10.65 -16.33 8.84
CA ALA A 197 -11.09 -17.09 7.69
C ALA A 197 -10.17 -16.78 6.51
N SER A 198 -9.92 -17.74 5.64
CA SER A 198 -9.08 -17.50 4.45
C SER A 198 -9.73 -18.07 3.20
N VAL A 199 -9.64 -17.33 2.10
CA VAL A 199 -10.05 -17.75 0.76
C VAL A 199 -8.80 -17.79 -0.11
N SER A 200 -8.49 -18.94 -0.72
CA SER A 200 -7.37 -19.03 -1.66
C SER A 200 -7.66 -18.17 -2.89
N PHE A 201 -6.63 -17.51 -3.42
CA PHE A 201 -6.73 -16.73 -4.64
C PHE A 201 -6.65 -17.67 -5.86
N ASP A 202 -7.71 -18.47 -6.01
CA ASP A 202 -7.90 -19.45 -7.07
C ASP A 202 -8.71 -18.87 -8.24
N GLN A 203 -9.29 -19.73 -9.08
CA GLN A 203 -10.09 -19.31 -10.23
C GLN A 203 -11.30 -18.48 -9.83
N TYR A 204 -11.91 -18.73 -8.66
CA TYR A 204 -13.05 -17.96 -8.20
C TYR A 204 -12.65 -16.52 -7.90
N VAL A 205 -11.59 -16.31 -7.11
CA VAL A 205 -11.12 -14.96 -6.77
C VAL A 205 -10.55 -14.25 -8.01
N ALA A 206 -9.89 -14.99 -8.91
CA ALA A 206 -9.44 -14.44 -10.19
C ALA A 206 -10.61 -13.96 -11.08
N ASN A 207 -11.74 -14.69 -11.08
CA ASN A 207 -12.94 -14.24 -11.80
C ASN A 207 -13.52 -12.97 -11.18
N VAL A 208 -13.60 -12.89 -9.84
CA VAL A 208 -14.03 -11.66 -9.14
C VAL A 208 -13.10 -10.50 -9.51
N TYR A 209 -11.78 -10.72 -9.52
CA TYR A 209 -10.79 -9.72 -9.91
C TYR A 209 -11.03 -9.20 -11.34
N ASN A 210 -11.24 -10.09 -12.30
CA ASN A 210 -11.50 -9.70 -13.69
C ASN A 210 -12.84 -8.97 -13.85
N GLN A 211 -13.89 -9.39 -13.15
CA GLN A 211 -15.18 -8.67 -13.16
C GLN A 211 -15.04 -7.25 -12.59
N ILE A 212 -14.15 -7.04 -11.60
CA ILE A 212 -13.86 -5.70 -11.09
C ILE A 212 -13.14 -4.86 -12.14
N ILE A 213 -12.21 -5.44 -12.92
CA ILE A 213 -11.60 -4.74 -14.06
C ILE A 213 -12.69 -4.26 -15.01
N ASP A 214 -13.52 -5.19 -15.51
CA ASP A 214 -14.53 -4.90 -16.52
C ASP A 214 -15.51 -3.82 -16.06
N ARG A 215 -15.86 -3.83 -14.77
CA ARG A 215 -16.86 -2.93 -14.22
C ARG A 215 -16.32 -1.57 -13.78
N TYR A 216 -15.12 -1.53 -13.19
CA TYR A 216 -14.62 -0.33 -12.52
C TYR A 216 -13.43 0.32 -13.23
N SER A 217 -12.94 -0.22 -14.36
CA SER A 217 -11.78 0.33 -15.08
C SER A 217 -11.91 1.83 -15.35
N ASP A 218 -13.06 2.30 -15.84
CA ASP A 218 -13.27 3.73 -16.16
C ASP A 218 -13.19 4.63 -14.91
N VAL A 219 -13.77 4.18 -13.79
CA VAL A 219 -13.70 4.91 -12.52
C VAL A 219 -12.26 4.93 -11.99
N LEU A 220 -11.56 3.80 -12.09
CA LEU A 220 -10.19 3.63 -11.62
C LEU A 220 -9.16 4.37 -12.50
N GLU A 221 -9.39 4.48 -13.80
CA GLU A 221 -8.51 5.20 -14.73
C GLU A 221 -8.92 6.66 -14.98
N GLY A 222 -10.10 7.06 -14.50
CA GLY A 222 -10.54 8.45 -14.47
C GLY A 222 -10.43 9.05 -13.06
N PRO A 223 -11.56 9.29 -12.37
CA PRO A 223 -11.59 10.09 -11.15
C PRO A 223 -10.77 9.52 -9.98
N ARG A 224 -10.55 8.20 -9.92
CA ARG A 224 -9.81 7.53 -8.83
C ARG A 224 -8.37 7.16 -9.20
N LYS A 225 -7.87 7.60 -10.35
CA LYS A 225 -6.54 7.22 -10.86
C LYS A 225 -5.40 7.61 -9.94
N LYS A 226 -5.53 8.76 -9.29
CA LYS A 226 -4.49 9.39 -8.47
C LYS A 226 -4.67 9.17 -6.97
N ASP A 227 -5.64 8.35 -6.58
CA ASP A 227 -5.87 8.04 -5.18
C ASP A 227 -4.63 7.40 -4.55
N SER A 228 -4.21 7.95 -3.41
CA SER A 228 -2.99 7.56 -2.71
C SER A 228 -3.25 6.68 -1.48
N ILE A 229 -4.46 6.74 -0.91
CA ILE A 229 -4.88 5.86 0.19
C ILE A 229 -5.87 4.86 -0.36
N ILE A 230 -5.44 3.60 -0.47
CA ILE A 230 -6.23 2.50 -1.03
C ILE A 230 -6.48 1.51 0.10
N ASP A 231 -7.57 1.76 0.84
CA ASP A 231 -8.01 1.00 2.01
C ASP A 231 -9.48 0.52 1.88
N ARG A 232 -9.98 -0.14 2.93
CA ARG A 232 -11.36 -0.65 2.97
C ARG A 232 -12.41 0.45 2.82
N ASN A 233 -12.18 1.65 3.38
CA ASN A 233 -13.14 2.75 3.29
C ASN A 233 -13.21 3.30 1.86
N TRP A 234 -12.04 3.45 1.22
CA TRP A 234 -11.90 3.79 -0.20
C TRP A 234 -12.66 2.79 -1.09
N ALA A 235 -12.48 1.48 -0.86
CA ALA A 235 -13.18 0.46 -1.65
C ALA A 235 -14.70 0.50 -1.44
N ILE A 236 -15.17 0.67 -0.19
CA ILE A 236 -16.60 0.80 0.12
C ILE A 236 -17.22 2.02 -0.55
N ASP A 237 -16.51 3.15 -0.59
CA ASP A 237 -16.96 4.39 -1.21
C ASP A 237 -17.23 4.19 -2.71
N ILE A 238 -16.29 3.57 -3.42
CA ILE A 238 -16.45 3.22 -4.84
C ILE A 238 -17.65 2.28 -5.04
N LEU A 239 -17.71 1.18 -4.28
CA LEU A 239 -18.80 0.19 -4.40
C LEU A 239 -20.18 0.75 -4.07
N LYS A 240 -20.28 1.79 -3.23
CA LYS A 240 -21.54 2.47 -2.92
C LYS A 240 -21.97 3.42 -4.03
N SER A 241 -21.05 4.20 -4.58
CA SER A 241 -21.34 5.19 -5.62
C SER A 241 -21.95 4.57 -6.90
N GLU A 242 -21.65 3.30 -7.16
CA GLU A 242 -22.10 2.52 -8.33
C GLU A 242 -23.41 1.75 -8.13
N LYS A 243 -23.78 1.40 -6.89
CA LYS A 243 -25.07 0.73 -6.61
C LYS A 243 -26.28 1.62 -6.93
N THR A 244 -26.06 2.92 -7.11
CA THR A 244 -27.07 3.89 -7.54
C THR A 244 -27.30 3.85 -9.06
N THR A 245 -26.40 3.24 -9.84
CA THR A 245 -26.45 3.22 -11.32
C THR A 245 -26.68 1.83 -11.92
N GLN A 246 -26.15 0.73 -11.38
CA GLN A 246 -26.41 -0.64 -11.89
C GLN A 246 -26.33 -1.73 -10.79
N GLY A 247 -27.16 -2.78 -10.90
CA GLY A 247 -27.37 -3.85 -9.90
C GLY A 247 -26.14 -4.68 -9.47
N PRO A 248 -26.26 -5.54 -8.44
CA PRO A 248 -25.11 -6.23 -7.82
C PRO A 248 -24.38 -7.17 -8.77
N LEU A 249 -23.05 -7.26 -8.63
CA LEU A 249 -22.24 -8.32 -9.26
C LEU A 249 -22.71 -9.66 -8.71
N ASN A 250 -23.23 -10.52 -9.58
CA ASN A 250 -23.65 -11.88 -9.23
C ASN A 250 -22.45 -12.81 -9.36
N PRO A 251 -21.91 -13.37 -8.26
CA PRO A 251 -20.85 -14.37 -8.33
C PRO A 251 -21.35 -15.76 -8.80
N SER A 252 -22.64 -15.88 -9.11
CA SER A 252 -23.34 -17.12 -9.48
C SER A 252 -23.61 -17.23 -10.98
N SER A 253 -22.54 -17.33 -11.76
CA SER A 253 -22.53 -17.91 -13.11
C SER A 253 -21.09 -18.37 -13.34
N SER A 254 -20.75 -19.65 -13.23
CA SER A 254 -21.39 -20.81 -13.85
C SER A 254 -21.02 -22.10 -13.12
N LEU A 255 -21.90 -23.10 -13.26
CA LEU A 255 -21.68 -24.54 -13.03
C LEU A 255 -20.42 -25.07 -13.73
#